data_AF-A0A925ZD93-F1
#
_entry.id   AF-A0A925ZD93-F1
#
_cell.length_a   1.000
_cell.length_b   1.000
_cell.length_c   1.000
_cell.angle_alpha   90.00
_cell.angle_beta   90.00
_cell.angle_gamma   90.00
#
_symmetry.space_group_name_H-M   'P 1'
#
loop_
_entity.id
_entity.type
_entity.pdbx_description
1 polymer ?
#
loop_
_entity_poly.entity_id
_entity_poly.type
_entity_poly.pdbx_seq_one_letter_code
_entity_poly.pdbx_strand_id
1 'polypeptide(L)'
;MKNNSSRAIGIIFILIGVGALLSTMNYMNHNVIMLMISIAFFALYFVRGGNKNYYNLSLLMPACILLMLSPLETLRTYSFFNKLDSEITILAIATAFFLMYFMHNFWVRDIRNRKRHWPLLVGIVLSAVGISNYISNTYDVAVGNFILHYAWSFIFILLGIFILIKEFFKKKL
;
A
#
# COMPACT_ATOMS: atom_id res chain seq x y z
N MET A 1 21.10 -30.15 -0.10
CA MET A 1 20.20 -29.51 0.90
C MET A 1 19.05 -28.83 0.16
N LYS A 2 17.98 -29.57 -0.15
CA LYS A 2 16.86 -29.11 -0.98
C LYS A 2 15.59 -29.43 -0.20
N ASN A 3 14.61 -28.52 -0.19
CA ASN A 3 13.16 -28.80 0.04
C ASN A 3 12.44 -28.36 1.34
N ASN A 4 13.03 -27.61 2.29
CA ASN A 4 12.24 -27.10 3.44
C ASN A 4 11.35 -25.89 3.08
N SER A 5 11.81 -25.00 2.19
CA SER A 5 11.05 -23.81 1.79
C SER A 5 9.78 -24.16 1.00
N SER A 6 9.85 -25.13 0.07
CA SER A 6 8.70 -25.55 -0.73
C SER A 6 7.60 -26.20 0.12
N ARG A 7 7.98 -26.99 1.14
CA ARG A 7 7.03 -27.57 2.10
C ARG A 7 6.34 -26.50 2.94
N ALA A 8 7.09 -25.52 3.44
CA ALA A 8 6.54 -24.40 4.20
C ALA A 8 5.55 -23.57 3.36
N ILE A 9 5.90 -23.27 2.10
CA ILE A 9 5.01 -22.57 1.17
C ILE A 9 3.71 -23.37 0.96
N GLY A 10 3.82 -24.68 0.72
CA GLY A 10 2.65 -25.57 0.55
C GLY A 10 1.72 -25.56 1.77
N ILE A 11 2.28 -25.66 2.98
CA ILE A 11 1.50 -25.60 4.22
C ILE A 11 0.77 -24.25 4.35
N ILE A 12 1.44 -23.14 4.02
CA ILE A 12 0.83 -21.81 4.08
C ILE A 12 -0.36 -21.70 3.11
N PHE A 13 -0.23 -22.22 1.88
CA PHE A 13 -1.34 -22.22 0.92
C PHE A 13 -2.51 -23.09 1.37
N ILE A 14 -2.24 -24.25 1.99
CA ILE A 14 -3.28 -25.10 2.56
C ILE A 14 -4.03 -24.35 3.66
N LEU A 15 -3.31 -23.68 4.58
CA LEU A 15 -3.92 -22.90 5.66
C LEU A 15 -4.78 -21.74 5.12
N ILE A 16 -4.30 -21.02 4.11
CA ILE A 16 -5.08 -19.97 3.43
C ILE A 16 -6.35 -20.57 2.80
N GLY A 17 -6.23 -21.69 2.09
CA GLY A 17 -7.37 -22.35 1.43
C GLY A 17 -8.43 -22.85 2.41
N VAL A 18 -8.00 -23.48 3.52
CA VAL A 18 -8.90 -23.90 4.59
C VAL A 18 -9.59 -22.70 5.23
N GLY A 19 -8.85 -21.64 5.54
CA GLY A 19 -9.43 -20.40 6.08
C GLY A 19 -10.46 -19.77 5.13
N ALA A 20 -10.16 -19.73 3.83
CA ALA A 20 -11.09 -19.23 2.83
C ALA A 20 -12.39 -20.06 2.76
N LEU A 21 -12.28 -21.40 2.80
CA LEU A 21 -13.47 -22.27 2.83
C LEU A 21 -14.31 -22.03 4.10
N LEU A 22 -13.68 -21.93 5.26
CA LEU A 22 -14.37 -21.61 6.52
C LEU A 22 -15.08 -20.24 6.45
N SER A 23 -14.49 -19.27 5.76
CA SER A 23 -15.15 -17.99 5.47
C SER A 23 -16.44 -18.17 4.68
N THR A 24 -16.38 -18.94 3.59
CA THR A 24 -17.51 -19.09 2.67
C THR A 24 -18.70 -19.79 3.33
N MET A 25 -18.43 -20.61 4.34
CA MET A 25 -19.44 -21.30 5.13
C MET A 25 -19.95 -20.45 6.33
N ASN A 26 -19.54 -19.18 6.44
CA ASN A 26 -19.84 -18.28 7.57
C ASN A 26 -19.34 -18.78 8.94
N TYR A 27 -18.42 -19.75 9.00
CA TYR A 27 -17.81 -20.20 10.26
C TYR A 27 -16.75 -19.23 10.79
N MET A 28 -16.21 -18.36 9.92
CA MET A 28 -15.22 -17.37 10.29
C MET A 28 -15.57 -16.00 9.70
N ASN A 29 -15.34 -14.95 10.49
CA ASN A 29 -15.49 -13.57 10.05
C ASN A 29 -14.46 -13.24 8.97
N HIS A 30 -14.91 -12.64 7.85
CA HIS A 30 -14.09 -12.21 6.73
C HIS A 30 -12.85 -11.39 7.15
N ASN A 31 -12.97 -10.53 8.16
CA ASN A 31 -11.88 -9.68 8.65
C ASN A 31 -10.73 -10.52 9.23
N VAL A 32 -11.06 -11.64 9.90
CA VAL A 32 -10.07 -12.56 10.49
C VAL A 32 -9.31 -13.29 9.37
N ILE A 33 -9.99 -13.66 8.29
CA ILE A 33 -9.35 -14.31 7.13
C ILE A 33 -8.43 -13.34 6.39
N MET A 34 -8.86 -12.09 6.16
CA MET A 34 -7.97 -11.06 5.60
C MET A 34 -6.68 -10.92 6.41
N LEU A 35 -6.79 -10.89 7.74
CA LEU A 35 -5.64 -10.82 8.64
C LEU A 35 -4.76 -12.07 8.56
N MET A 36 -5.35 -13.27 8.54
CA MET A 36 -4.60 -14.51 8.36
C MET A 36 -3.85 -14.55 7.03
N ILE A 37 -4.48 -14.10 5.94
CA ILE A 37 -3.86 -14.01 4.62
C ILE A 37 -2.69 -13.00 4.64
N SER A 38 -2.86 -11.85 5.27
CA SER A 38 -1.77 -10.88 5.47
C SER A 38 -0.57 -11.51 6.19
N ILE A 39 -0.80 -12.19 7.31
CA ILE A 39 0.23 -12.90 8.07
C ILE A 39 0.91 -13.97 7.22
N ALA A 40 0.13 -14.71 6.42
CA ALA A 40 0.65 -15.73 5.53
C ALA A 40 1.58 -15.12 4.45
N PHE A 41 1.21 -14.00 3.83
CA PHE A 41 2.09 -13.30 2.90
C PHE A 41 3.35 -12.77 3.57
N PHE A 42 3.27 -12.27 4.81
CA PHE A 42 4.44 -11.90 5.61
C PHE A 42 5.35 -13.10 5.88
N ALA A 43 4.78 -14.24 6.28
CA ALA A 43 5.53 -15.47 6.50
C ALA A 43 6.24 -15.92 5.22
N LEU A 44 5.54 -15.90 4.08
CA LEU A 44 6.11 -16.22 2.76
C LEU A 44 7.26 -15.26 2.39
N TYR A 45 7.11 -13.97 2.68
CA TYR A 45 8.16 -12.96 2.46
C TYR A 45 9.45 -13.32 3.22
N PHE A 46 9.35 -13.72 4.50
CA PHE A 46 10.52 -14.13 5.28
C PHE A 46 11.09 -15.47 4.84
N VAL A 47 10.25 -16.46 4.56
CA VAL A 47 10.67 -17.81 4.11
C VAL A 47 11.41 -17.74 2.76
N ARG A 48 11.04 -16.82 1.86
CA ARG A 48 11.74 -16.58 0.59
C ARG A 48 12.98 -15.71 0.70
N GLY A 49 13.40 -15.35 1.91
CA GLY A 49 14.59 -14.53 2.14
C GLY A 49 14.38 -13.08 1.74
N GLY A 50 13.25 -12.48 2.12
CA GLY A 50 12.91 -11.06 1.90
C GLY A 50 14.04 -10.06 2.19
N ASN A 51 15.01 -10.40 3.02
CA ASN A 51 16.15 -9.53 3.39
C ASN A 51 17.28 -9.52 2.37
N LYS A 52 17.29 -10.46 1.44
CA LYS A 52 18.40 -10.68 0.53
C LYS A 52 18.12 -10.20 -0.89
N ASN A 53 16.84 -10.17 -1.32
CA ASN A 53 16.47 -9.88 -2.70
C ASN A 53 15.31 -8.88 -2.80
N TYR A 54 15.53 -7.81 -3.57
CA TYR A 54 14.52 -6.78 -3.91
C TYR A 54 13.26 -7.36 -4.57
N TYR A 55 13.37 -8.53 -5.22
CA TYR A 55 12.27 -9.20 -5.94
C TYR A 55 11.12 -9.69 -5.04
N ASN A 56 11.29 -9.76 -3.72
CA ASN A 56 10.24 -10.23 -2.81
C ASN A 56 9.21 -9.14 -2.42
N LEU A 57 9.35 -7.91 -2.94
CA LEU A 57 8.39 -6.80 -2.74
C LEU A 57 6.96 -7.16 -3.18
N SER A 58 6.79 -8.04 -4.16
CA SER A 58 5.48 -8.50 -4.65
C SER A 58 4.68 -9.29 -3.61
N LEU A 59 5.34 -9.88 -2.61
CA LEU A 59 4.68 -10.56 -1.47
C LEU A 59 4.43 -9.59 -0.31
N LEU A 60 5.33 -8.61 -0.14
CA LEU A 60 5.22 -7.61 0.93
C LEU A 60 4.07 -6.64 0.68
N MET A 61 3.83 -6.27 -0.58
CA MET A 61 2.77 -5.34 -0.98
C MET A 61 1.36 -5.82 -0.57
N PRO A 62 0.88 -7.00 -0.99
CA PRO A 62 -0.43 -7.49 -0.57
C PRO A 62 -0.49 -7.74 0.95
N ALA A 63 0.63 -8.14 1.59
CA ALA A 63 0.69 -8.30 3.04
C ALA A 63 0.37 -6.99 3.78
N CYS A 64 1.05 -5.90 3.41
CA CYS A 64 0.88 -4.58 4.04
C CYS A 64 -0.51 -4.00 3.76
N ILE A 65 -1.02 -4.16 2.54
CA ILE A 65 -2.35 -3.66 2.15
C ILE A 65 -3.44 -4.38 2.95
N LEU A 66 -3.43 -5.72 2.97
CA LEU A 66 -4.39 -6.51 3.73
C LEU A 66 -4.30 -6.24 5.23
N LEU A 67 -3.09 -6.00 5.75
CA LEU A 67 -2.88 -5.63 7.15
C LEU A 67 -3.58 -4.32 7.51
N MET A 68 -3.52 -3.32 6.63
CA MET A 68 -4.14 -2.02 6.86
C MET A 68 -5.66 -2.05 6.63
N LEU A 69 -6.15 -2.86 5.69
CA LEU A 69 -7.58 -2.95 5.38
C LEU A 69 -8.37 -3.80 6.38
N SER A 70 -7.80 -4.88 6.92
CA SER A 70 -8.48 -5.75 7.88
C SER A 70 -9.06 -5.03 9.13
N PRO A 71 -8.31 -4.19 9.86
CA PRO A 71 -8.88 -3.43 10.97
C PRO A 71 -9.83 -2.34 10.48
N LEU A 72 -9.62 -1.78 9.29
CA LEU A 72 -10.51 -0.76 8.72
C LEU A 72 -11.92 -1.32 8.48
N GLU A 73 -12.05 -2.55 7.99
CA GLU A 73 -13.37 -3.21 7.84
C GLU A 73 -14.10 -3.33 9.18
N THR A 74 -13.38 -3.55 10.26
CA THR A 74 -13.99 -3.57 11.61
C THR A 74 -14.41 -2.16 12.03
N LEU A 75 -13.57 -1.15 11.75
CA LEU A 75 -13.85 0.25 12.08
C LEU A 75 -14.99 0.86 11.26
N ARG A 76 -15.27 0.36 10.06
CA ARG A 76 -16.40 0.81 9.21
C ARG A 76 -17.77 0.62 9.86
N THR A 77 -17.88 -0.27 10.84
CA THR A 77 -19.12 -0.42 11.62
C THR A 77 -19.49 0.85 12.40
N TYR A 78 -18.52 1.73 12.66
CA TYR A 78 -18.75 3.03 13.29
C TYR A 78 -19.13 4.11 12.24
N SER A 79 -20.17 4.89 12.53
CA SER A 79 -20.76 5.85 11.60
C SER A 79 -19.80 6.92 11.07
N PHE A 80 -18.76 7.27 11.84
CA PHE A 80 -17.72 8.19 11.42
C PHE A 80 -16.89 7.64 10.25
N PHE A 81 -16.46 6.38 10.36
CA PHE A 81 -15.62 5.74 9.34
C PHE A 81 -16.42 5.41 8.08
N ASN A 82 -17.71 5.10 8.22
CA ASN A 82 -18.57 4.82 7.06
C ASN A 82 -18.81 6.06 6.17
N LYS A 83 -18.85 7.27 6.75
CA LYS A 83 -19.03 8.51 5.99
C LYS A 83 -17.81 8.95 5.18
N LEU A 84 -16.63 8.52 5.61
CA LEU A 84 -15.33 8.86 5.02
C LEU A 84 -14.66 7.62 4.41
N ASP A 85 -15.47 6.66 3.98
CA ASP A 85 -14.99 5.33 3.65
C ASP A 85 -13.93 5.38 2.54
N SER A 86 -14.18 6.16 1.50
CA SER A 86 -13.28 6.27 0.36
C SER A 86 -11.94 6.91 0.74
N GLU A 87 -11.95 7.94 1.57
CA GLU A 87 -10.81 8.74 1.98
C GLU A 87 -9.93 7.96 2.94
N ILE A 88 -10.54 7.32 3.93
CA ILE A 88 -9.84 6.50 4.91
C ILE A 88 -9.26 5.25 4.24
N THR A 89 -9.95 4.68 3.25
CA THR A 89 -9.42 3.56 2.46
C THR A 89 -8.17 3.97 1.67
N ILE A 90 -8.21 5.11 0.97
CA ILE A 90 -7.04 5.64 0.25
C ILE A 90 -5.88 5.89 1.21
N LEU A 91 -6.14 6.48 2.37
CA LEU A 91 -5.13 6.74 3.40
C LEU A 91 -4.58 5.44 4.01
N ALA A 92 -5.40 4.42 4.22
CA ALA A 92 -4.97 3.11 4.68
C ALA A 92 -4.03 2.44 3.67
N ILE A 93 -4.35 2.52 2.37
CA ILE A 93 -3.48 2.03 1.30
C ILE A 93 -2.17 2.85 1.26
N ALA A 94 -2.23 4.18 1.36
CA ALA A 94 -1.04 5.03 1.44
C ALA A 94 -0.12 4.62 2.61
N THR A 95 -0.72 4.36 3.77
CA THR A 95 -0.02 3.89 4.97
C THR A 95 0.60 2.51 4.76
N ALA A 96 -0.05 1.62 4.01
CA ALA A 96 0.53 0.33 3.63
C ALA A 96 1.79 0.49 2.78
N PHE A 97 1.83 1.47 1.87
CA PHE A 97 3.02 1.78 1.07
C PHE A 97 4.16 2.37 1.91
N PHE A 98 3.86 3.20 2.90
CA PHE A 98 4.87 3.65 3.87
C PHE A 98 5.39 2.50 4.71
N LEU A 99 4.50 1.62 5.21
CA LEU A 99 4.90 0.45 5.98
C LEU A 99 5.80 -0.47 5.14
N MET A 100 5.44 -0.69 3.87
CA MET A 100 6.27 -1.41 2.91
C MET A 100 7.64 -0.74 2.73
N TYR A 101 7.69 0.59 2.58
CA TYR A 101 8.94 1.35 2.50
C TYR A 101 9.81 1.16 3.75
N PHE A 102 9.23 1.26 4.95
CA PHE A 102 9.95 1.11 6.21
C PHE A 102 10.47 -0.32 6.39
N MET A 103 9.62 -1.33 6.18
CA MET A 103 10.02 -2.73 6.32
C MET A 103 11.10 -3.10 5.31
N HIS A 104 10.96 -2.67 4.07
CA HIS A 104 11.97 -2.89 3.06
C HIS A 104 13.28 -2.14 3.37
N ASN A 105 13.21 -0.92 3.90
CA ASN A 105 14.43 -0.17 4.26
C ASN A 105 15.16 -0.73 5.48
N PHE A 106 14.41 -1.21 6.47
CA PHE A 106 15.00 -1.69 7.71
C PHE A 106 15.68 -3.06 7.51
N TRP A 107 15.16 -3.90 6.62
CA TRP A 107 15.60 -5.29 6.49
C TRP A 107 16.59 -5.53 5.33
N VAL A 108 16.56 -4.73 4.25
CA VAL A 108 17.46 -4.88 3.09
C VAL A 108 18.63 -3.91 3.21
N ARG A 109 19.84 -4.40 3.55
CA ARG A 109 21.06 -3.59 3.74
C ARG A 109 21.81 -3.22 2.46
N ASP A 110 21.24 -3.45 1.28
CA ASP A 110 21.97 -3.24 0.02
C ASP A 110 21.86 -1.79 -0.47
N ILE A 111 23.00 -1.09 -0.44
CA ILE A 111 23.13 0.38 -0.52
C ILE A 111 23.00 0.93 -1.96
N ARG A 112 22.99 0.07 -2.98
CA ARG A 112 23.27 0.50 -4.37
C ARG A 112 22.10 0.92 -5.25
N ASN A 113 20.84 0.70 -4.89
CA ASN A 113 19.73 0.85 -5.85
C ASN A 113 18.80 2.04 -5.61
N ARG A 114 18.90 3.06 -6.48
CA ARG A 114 17.97 4.21 -6.59
C ARG A 114 16.49 3.81 -6.77
N LYS A 115 16.21 2.55 -7.10
CA LYS A 115 14.85 2.01 -7.22
C LYS A 115 14.13 1.83 -5.87
N ARG A 116 14.81 1.93 -4.73
CA ARG A 116 14.28 1.65 -3.37
C ARG A 116 13.11 2.53 -2.91
N HIS A 117 13.02 3.77 -3.42
CA HIS A 117 12.10 4.77 -2.88
C HIS A 117 10.73 4.83 -3.59
N TRP A 118 10.47 3.98 -4.59
CA TRP A 118 9.18 3.96 -5.26
C TRP A 118 7.98 3.78 -4.31
N PRO A 119 8.03 2.94 -3.23
CA PRO A 119 6.90 2.80 -2.32
C PRO A 119 6.61 4.10 -1.57
N LEU A 120 7.65 4.87 -1.24
CA LEU A 120 7.51 6.17 -0.59
C LEU A 120 6.83 7.18 -1.53
N LEU A 121 7.24 7.23 -2.80
CA LEU A 121 6.61 8.12 -3.78
C LEU A 121 5.12 7.79 -3.96
N VAL A 122 4.78 6.50 -4.07
CA VAL A 122 3.38 6.06 -4.18
C VAL A 122 2.60 6.40 -2.91
N GLY A 123 3.18 6.17 -1.73
CA GLY A 123 2.58 6.54 -0.45
C GLY A 123 2.29 8.05 -0.37
N ILE A 124 3.25 8.90 -0.74
CA ILE A 124 3.07 10.36 -0.73
C ILE A 124 1.95 10.80 -1.67
N VAL A 125 1.92 10.27 -2.90
CA VAL A 125 0.87 10.62 -3.88
C VAL A 125 -0.50 10.19 -3.38
N LEU A 126 -0.63 8.95 -2.88
CA LEU A 126 -1.90 8.46 -2.34
C LEU A 126 -2.33 9.23 -1.09
N SER A 127 -1.40 9.60 -0.21
CA SER A 127 -1.71 10.46 0.94
C SER A 127 -2.20 11.83 0.50
N ALA A 128 -1.56 12.46 -0.48
CA ALA A 128 -2.01 13.74 -1.00
C ALA A 128 -3.42 13.66 -1.60
N VAL A 129 -3.71 12.59 -2.35
CA VAL A 129 -5.07 12.31 -2.88
C VAL A 129 -6.07 12.10 -1.74
N GLY A 130 -5.76 11.24 -0.76
CA GLY A 130 -6.65 10.96 0.37
C GLY A 130 -6.95 12.19 1.21
N ILE A 131 -5.94 13.01 1.50
CA ILE A 131 -6.11 14.29 2.22
C ILE A 131 -6.93 15.28 1.39
N SER A 132 -6.65 15.40 0.09
CA SER A 132 -7.41 16.30 -0.79
C SER A 132 -8.89 15.93 -0.84
N ASN A 133 -9.21 14.64 -0.92
CA ASN A 133 -10.59 14.16 -0.90
C ASN A 133 -11.25 14.44 0.45
N TYR A 134 -10.54 14.19 1.55
CA TYR A 134 -11.04 14.49 2.90
C TYR A 134 -11.37 15.97 3.08
N ILE A 135 -10.49 16.87 2.63
CA ILE A 135 -10.73 18.31 2.67
C ILE A 135 -11.94 18.67 1.80
N SER A 136 -12.05 18.09 0.61
CA SER A 136 -13.17 18.37 -0.29
C SER A 136 -14.53 17.90 0.24
N ASN A 137 -14.55 16.83 1.03
CA ASN A 137 -15.79 16.28 1.59
C ASN A 137 -16.17 16.97 2.91
N THR A 138 -15.19 17.50 3.65
CA THR A 138 -15.40 18.16 4.95
C THR A 138 -15.69 19.65 4.83
N TYR A 139 -15.06 20.33 3.86
CA TYR A 139 -15.26 21.76 3.61
C TYR A 139 -16.21 21.99 2.43
N ASP A 140 -16.93 23.11 2.46
CA ASP A 140 -17.96 23.50 1.50
C ASP A 140 -17.55 23.24 0.03
N VAL A 141 -18.50 22.77 -0.78
CA VAL A 141 -18.27 22.17 -2.11
C VAL A 141 -17.46 23.08 -3.03
N ALA A 142 -17.57 24.40 -2.85
CA ALA A 142 -16.83 25.40 -3.61
C ALA A 142 -15.29 25.37 -3.36
N VAL A 143 -14.85 25.20 -2.10
CA VAL A 143 -13.42 25.18 -1.76
C VAL A 143 -12.82 23.82 -2.11
N GLY A 144 -13.57 22.74 -1.87
CA GLY A 144 -13.18 21.37 -2.23
C GLY A 144 -12.96 21.17 -3.73
N ASN A 145 -13.93 21.62 -4.55
CA ASN A 145 -13.80 21.58 -6.01
C ASN A 145 -12.66 22.46 -6.50
N PHE A 146 -12.44 23.63 -5.89
CA PHE A 146 -11.34 24.50 -6.29
C PHE A 146 -9.99 23.81 -6.10
N ILE A 147 -9.78 23.16 -4.94
CA ILE A 147 -8.54 22.43 -4.65
C ILE A 147 -8.38 21.24 -5.60
N LEU A 148 -9.42 20.40 -5.78
CA LEU A 148 -9.32 19.21 -6.63
C LEU A 148 -9.13 19.55 -8.11
N HIS A 149 -9.80 20.59 -8.63
CA HIS A 149 -9.74 20.89 -10.06
C HIS A 149 -8.51 21.73 -10.44
N TYR A 150 -8.19 22.74 -9.63
CA TYR A 150 -7.11 23.67 -9.95
C TYR A 150 -5.77 23.26 -9.37
N ALA A 151 -5.70 22.71 -8.15
CA ALA A 151 -4.40 22.39 -7.54
C ALA A 151 -3.70 21.24 -8.27
N TRP A 152 -4.43 20.19 -8.68
CA TRP A 152 -3.87 19.10 -9.48
C TRP A 152 -3.36 19.59 -10.83
N SER A 153 -4.16 20.40 -11.52
CA SER A 153 -3.77 21.02 -12.80
C SER A 153 -2.52 21.88 -12.65
N PHE A 154 -2.42 22.67 -11.57
CA PHE A 154 -1.26 23.51 -11.28
C PHE A 154 0.00 22.68 -11.01
N ILE A 155 -0.13 21.59 -10.24
CA ILE A 155 0.98 20.66 -9.95
C ILE A 155 1.49 20.02 -11.24
N PHE A 156 0.61 19.58 -12.13
CA PHE A 156 1.01 19.00 -13.43
C PHE A 156 1.68 20.02 -14.33
N ILE A 157 1.19 21.26 -14.37
CA ILE A 157 1.82 22.35 -15.13
C ILE A 157 3.23 22.63 -14.59
N LEU A 158 3.39 22.78 -13.27
CA LEU A 158 4.70 23.02 -12.66
C LEU A 158 5.68 21.86 -12.89
N LEU A 159 5.21 20.61 -12.77
CA LEU A 159 6.01 19.42 -13.08
C LEU A 159 6.44 19.40 -14.55
N GLY A 160 5.52 19.71 -15.47
CA GLY A 160 5.81 19.82 -16.90
C GLY A 160 6.89 20.86 -17.21
N ILE A 161 6.74 22.07 -16.64
CA ILE A 161 7.73 23.15 -16.76
C ILE A 161 9.09 22.71 -16.19
N PHE A 162 9.10 22.10 -15.01
CA PHE A 162 10.34 21.64 -14.37
C PHE A 162 11.09 20.60 -15.22
N ILE A 163 10.36 19.64 -15.83
CA ILE A 163 10.95 18.63 -16.71
C ILE A 163 11.54 19.28 -17.97
N LEU A 164 10.80 20.21 -18.60
CA LEU A 164 11.27 20.93 -19.79
C LEU A 164 12.55 21.74 -19.51
N ILE A 165 12.58 22.48 -18.39
CA ILE A 165 13.77 23.22 -17.97
C ILE A 165 14.95 22.27 -17.77
N LYS A 166 14.74 21.17 -17.05
CA LYS A 166 15.79 20.18 -16.78
C LYS A 166 16.36 19.55 -18.06
N GLU A 167 15.52 19.22 -19.04
CA GLU A 167 15.98 18.70 -20.34
C GLU A 167 16.73 19.76 -21.16
N PHE A 168 16.25 21.00 -21.15
CA PHE A 168 16.88 22.10 -21.87
C PHE A 168 18.31 22.36 -21.37
N PHE A 169 18.52 22.33 -20.05
CA PHE A 169 19.85 22.48 -19.45
C PHE A 169 20.75 21.25 -19.67
N LYS A 170 20.19 20.05 -19.79
CA LYS A 170 20.96 18.83 -20.05
C LYS A 170 21.44 18.70 -21.50
N LYS A 171 20.76 19.32 -22.47
CA LYS A 171 21.19 19.38 -23.88
C LYS A 171 22.28 20.42 -24.17
N LYS A 172 22.53 21.34 -23.24
CA LYS A 172 23.46 22.47 -23.40
C LYS A 172 24.84 22.23 -22.79
N LEU A 173 25.04 21.09 -22.12
CA LEU A 173 26.27 20.55 -21.54
C LEU A 173 26.75 19.38 -22.40
#